data_AF-A0A7Y5W3P8-F1
#
_entry.id   AF-A0A7Y5W3P8-F1
#
_cell.length_a   1.000
_cell.length_b   1.000
_cell.length_c   1.000
_cell.angle_alpha   90.00
_cell.angle_beta   90.00
_cell.angle_gamma   90.00
#
_symmetry.space_group_name_H-M   'P 1'
#
loop_
_entity.id
_entity.type
_entity.pdbx_description
1 polymer ?
#
loop_
_entity_poly.entity_id
_entity_poly.type
_entity_poly.pdbx_seq_one_letter_code
_entity_poly.pdbx_strand_id
1 'polypeptide(L)'
;MKIVSRDGKDLLGCEVVCFADGPAQYLGVLQGREYIRSAGESRDPVPVRIVLPRKAYVYSVRDGKDLGWTDTIETGIEPAVAKLYALLPCRVESLALTGIKDAYDQGAAVDYAVESKTLPQAEIPHVFRVEVTKPDGEMDPLYGRNLHAAKGKAQAAFTLALNDVVGNWKIAVADVASGKTTERSFSVKKRTDAGEGR
;
A
#
# COMPACT_ATOMS: atom_id res chain seq x y z
N MET A 1 13.77 -2.72 20.92
CA MET A 1 13.73 -1.55 20.02
C MET A 1 13.94 -0.31 20.86
N LYS A 2 14.67 0.68 20.34
CA LYS A 2 14.94 1.93 21.05
C LYS A 2 14.79 3.12 20.10
N ILE A 3 14.11 4.17 20.53
CA ILE A 3 14.10 5.47 19.83
C ILE A 3 15.10 6.36 20.55
N VAL A 4 16.10 6.85 19.83
CA VAL A 4 17.18 7.68 20.35
C VAL A 4 17.11 9.01 19.64
N SER A 5 16.91 10.12 20.36
CA SER A 5 17.08 11.44 19.74
C SER A 5 18.53 11.66 19.35
N ARG A 6 18.79 12.56 18.41
CA ARG A 6 20.16 12.92 18.02
C ARG A 6 21.02 13.41 19.20
N ASP A 7 20.37 13.93 20.24
CA ASP A 7 21.00 14.44 21.46
C ASP A 7 21.22 13.35 22.52
N GLY A 8 20.93 12.09 22.20
CA GLY A 8 21.05 10.94 23.10
C GLY A 8 19.97 10.85 24.19
N LYS A 9 18.96 11.73 24.13
CA LYS A 9 17.83 11.76 25.06
C LYS A 9 16.65 10.98 24.50
N ASP A 10 15.84 10.40 25.37
CA ASP A 10 14.58 9.78 24.94
C ASP A 10 13.61 10.88 24.50
N LEU A 11 12.94 10.68 23.36
CA LEU A 11 11.89 11.59 22.92
C LEU A 11 10.63 11.31 23.75
N LEU A 12 10.27 12.25 24.63
CA LEU A 12 9.10 12.13 25.49
C LEU A 12 7.82 12.02 24.66
N GLY A 13 6.86 11.24 25.15
CA GLY A 13 5.51 11.21 24.59
C GLY A 13 5.33 10.42 23.31
N CYS A 14 6.32 9.61 22.94
CA CYS A 14 6.21 8.70 21.82
C CYS A 14 5.55 7.40 22.26
N GLU A 15 4.38 7.14 21.70
CA GLU A 15 3.81 5.80 21.67
C GLU A 15 4.49 5.00 20.55
N VAL A 16 4.87 3.77 20.88
CA VAL A 16 5.50 2.86 19.94
C VAL A 16 4.73 1.55 19.95
N VAL A 17 4.20 1.19 18.78
CA VAL A 17 3.38 -0.01 18.61
C VAL A 17 4.07 -0.94 17.62
N CYS A 18 4.23 -2.20 18.02
CA CYS A 18 4.66 -3.26 17.13
C CYS A 18 3.49 -4.21 16.88
N PHE A 19 3.20 -4.44 15.60
CA PHE A 19 2.24 -5.45 15.16
C PHE A 19 2.97 -6.48 14.29
N ALA A 20 2.48 -7.72 14.28
CA ALA A 20 3.02 -8.79 13.45
C ALA A 20 1.88 -9.53 12.74
N ASP A 21 2.11 -9.84 11.47
CA ASP A 21 1.26 -10.71 10.67
C ASP A 21 2.15 -11.75 9.99
N GLY A 22 2.14 -12.96 10.56
CA GLY A 22 3.12 -14.00 10.23
C GLY A 22 4.56 -13.47 10.32
N PRO A 23 5.36 -13.56 9.24
CA PRO A 23 6.74 -13.11 9.23
C PRO A 23 6.90 -11.60 8.96
N ALA A 24 5.83 -10.87 8.61
CA ALA A 24 5.84 -9.42 8.45
C ALA A 24 5.67 -8.73 9.81
N GLN A 25 6.41 -7.66 10.05
CA GLN A 25 6.24 -6.82 11.24
C GLN A 25 5.98 -5.37 10.84
N TYR A 26 5.21 -4.66 11.65
CA TYR A 26 4.87 -3.26 11.44
C TYR A 26 5.19 -2.47 12.70
N LEU A 27 5.86 -1.35 12.50
CA LEU A 27 6.27 -0.42 13.54
C LEU A 27 5.52 0.90 13.37
N GLY A 28 4.62 1.20 14.28
CA GLY A 28 3.98 2.51 14.43
C GLY A 28 4.72 3.34 15.47
N VAL A 29 4.97 4.61 15.14
CA VAL A 29 5.48 5.61 16.08
C VAL A 29 4.60 6.84 16.01
N LEU A 30 4.08 7.29 17.14
CA LEU A 30 3.26 8.50 17.22
C LEU A 30 3.67 9.29 18.45
N GLN A 31 3.97 10.58 18.29
CA GLN A 31 4.07 11.48 19.42
C GLN A 31 2.71 12.14 19.67
N GLY A 32 2.24 12.07 20.91
CA GLY A 32 0.94 12.62 21.32
C GLY A 32 0.83 14.13 21.05
N ARG A 33 -0.40 14.60 20.80
CA ARG A 33 -0.67 16.03 20.52
C ARG A 33 -0.44 16.94 21.73
N GLU A 34 -0.52 16.40 22.93
CA GLU A 34 -0.26 17.06 24.20
C GLU A 34 1.21 17.48 24.37
N TYR A 35 2.09 16.94 23.52
CA TYR A 35 3.48 17.37 23.42
C TYR A 35 3.69 18.54 22.46
N ILE A 36 2.61 19.07 21.85
CA ILE A 36 2.56 20.41 21.25
C ILE A 36 2.36 21.38 22.42
N ARG A 37 3.44 21.94 22.98
CA ARG A 37 3.27 22.81 24.15
C ARG A 37 2.91 24.22 23.69
N SER A 38 1.64 24.59 23.90
CA SER A 38 1.10 25.95 23.75
C SER A 38 1.22 26.60 22.36
N ALA A 39 0.49 27.71 22.17
CA ALA A 39 0.54 28.50 20.95
C ALA A 39 1.90 29.22 20.87
N GLY A 40 2.84 28.69 20.08
CA GLY A 40 4.16 29.31 19.84
C GLY A 40 5.32 28.33 19.69
N GLU A 41 5.15 27.05 20.05
CA GLU A 41 6.20 26.05 19.86
C GLU A 41 6.21 25.46 18.45
N SER A 42 7.42 25.10 18.01
CA SER A 42 7.66 24.57 16.67
C SER A 42 7.02 23.19 16.48
N ARG A 43 6.39 23.00 15.32
CA ARG A 43 5.91 21.71 14.83
C ARG A 43 6.94 21.00 13.96
N ASP A 44 8.16 21.52 13.92
CA ASP A 44 9.21 20.97 13.08
C ASP A 44 9.53 19.54 13.50
N PRO A 45 9.83 18.66 12.53
CA PRO A 45 10.21 17.29 12.84
C PRO A 45 11.45 17.25 13.74
N VAL A 46 11.36 16.56 14.88
CA VAL A 46 12.54 16.31 15.73
C VAL A 46 13.31 15.12 15.15
N PRO A 47 14.58 15.29 14.73
CA PRO A 47 15.36 14.18 14.17
C PRO A 47 15.64 13.10 15.24
N VAL A 48 15.31 11.86 14.91
CA VAL A 48 15.53 10.69 15.74
C VAL A 48 16.12 9.54 14.94
N ARG A 49 16.82 8.68 15.66
CA ARG A 49 17.27 7.37 15.21
C ARG A 49 16.44 6.29 15.90
N ILE A 50 15.75 5.46 15.12
CA ILE A 50 15.07 4.28 15.62
C ILE A 50 16.00 3.07 15.40
N VAL A 51 16.34 2.36 16.48
CA VAL A 51 17.14 1.15 16.45
C VAL A 51 16.23 -0.08 16.63
N LEU A 52 16.16 -0.87 15.57
CA LEU A 52 15.44 -2.13 15.48
C LEU A 52 16.23 -3.25 16.16
N PRO A 53 15.55 -4.28 16.72
CA PRO A 53 16.24 -5.39 17.38
C PRO A 53 17.00 -6.31 16.41
N ARG A 54 16.70 -6.22 15.10
CA ARG A 54 17.34 -7.00 14.02
C ARG A 54 17.19 -6.24 12.71
N LYS A 55 18.03 -6.57 11.72
CA LYS A 55 17.88 -6.07 10.36
C LYS A 55 16.61 -6.64 9.72
N ALA A 56 15.97 -5.81 8.90
CA ALA A 56 14.84 -6.16 8.04
C ALA A 56 14.93 -5.34 6.74
N TYR A 57 14.15 -5.72 5.72
CA TYR A 57 13.85 -4.78 4.64
C TYR A 57 12.80 -3.81 5.15
N VAL A 58 13.22 -2.55 5.33
CA VAL A 58 12.41 -1.51 5.95
C VAL A 58 11.75 -0.67 4.87
N TYR A 59 10.44 -0.45 5.02
CA TYR A 59 9.66 0.43 4.15
C TYR A 59 8.93 1.49 4.98
N SER A 60 8.97 2.76 4.57
CA SER A 60 8.04 3.77 5.09
C SER A 60 6.71 3.59 4.37
N VAL A 61 5.71 3.06 5.08
CA VAL A 61 4.39 2.72 4.52
C VAL A 61 3.65 3.98 4.09
N ARG A 62 3.70 5.04 4.90
CA ARG A 62 2.99 6.29 4.59
C ARG A 62 3.61 7.09 3.46
N ASP A 63 4.93 6.96 3.26
CA ASP A 63 5.65 7.68 2.22
C ASP A 63 5.90 6.83 0.95
N GLY A 64 5.59 5.53 0.99
CA GLY A 64 5.86 4.57 -0.09
C GLY A 64 7.37 4.41 -0.39
N LYS A 65 8.25 4.51 0.61
CA LYS A 65 9.71 4.51 0.41
C LYS A 65 10.36 3.19 0.87
N ASP A 66 11.21 2.63 0.01
CA ASP A 66 12.16 1.54 0.35
C ASP A 66 13.38 2.14 1.07
N LEU A 67 13.57 1.78 2.35
CA LEU A 67 14.71 2.19 3.18
C LEU A 67 15.81 1.13 3.22
N GLY A 68 15.64 0.01 2.51
CA GLY A 68 16.64 -1.03 2.36
C GLY A 68 16.79 -1.99 3.55
N TRP A 69 17.84 -2.81 3.49
CA TRP A 69 18.19 -3.79 4.52
C TRP A 69 18.94 -3.11 5.68
N THR A 70 18.22 -2.76 6.74
CA THR A 70 18.74 -1.98 7.86
C THR A 70 18.12 -2.40 9.19
N ASP A 71 18.83 -2.14 10.28
CA ASP A 71 18.32 -2.17 11.66
C ASP A 71 18.16 -0.75 12.24
N THR A 72 18.41 0.28 11.43
CA THR A 72 18.44 1.67 11.86
C THR A 72 17.62 2.52 10.90
N ILE A 73 16.69 3.31 11.44
CA ILE A 73 15.84 4.25 10.69
C ILE A 73 16.14 5.66 11.18
N GLU A 74 16.62 6.52 10.27
CA GLU A 74 16.77 7.95 10.52
C GLU A 74 15.50 8.66 10.04
N THR A 75 14.80 9.36 10.94
CA THR A 75 13.55 10.04 10.61
C THR A 75 13.32 11.27 11.49
N GLY A 76 12.36 12.12 11.12
CA GLY A 76 11.86 13.19 11.96
C GLY A 76 10.52 12.80 12.58
N ILE A 77 10.32 13.02 13.88
CA ILE A 77 9.02 12.84 14.53
C ILE A 77 8.35 14.21 14.65
N GLU A 78 7.20 14.36 13.97
CA GLU A 78 6.31 15.51 14.17
C GLU A 78 5.19 15.12 15.16
N PRO A 79 4.82 16.01 16.10
CA PRO A 79 3.67 15.78 16.95
C PRO A 79 2.39 15.51 16.15
N ALA A 80 1.59 14.54 16.61
CA ALA A 80 0.33 14.10 15.99
C ALA A 80 0.46 13.54 14.55
N VAL A 81 1.68 13.32 14.03
CA VAL A 81 1.90 12.64 12.75
C VAL A 81 2.50 11.26 12.99
N ALA A 82 1.68 10.22 12.82
CA ALA A 82 2.17 8.85 12.94
C ALA A 82 3.16 8.51 11.82
N LYS A 83 4.28 7.90 12.17
CA LYS A 83 5.13 7.16 11.23
C LYS A 83 4.73 5.69 11.27
N LEU A 84 4.74 5.03 10.12
CA LEU A 84 4.44 3.60 10.00
C LEU A 84 5.48 2.95 9.09
N TYR A 85 6.16 1.94 9.61
CA TYR A 85 7.16 1.18 8.88
C TYR A 85 6.74 -0.28 8.75
N ALA A 86 6.95 -0.87 7.58
CA ALA A 86 6.91 -2.31 7.39
C ALA A 86 8.34 -2.85 7.49
N LEU A 87 8.52 -3.94 8.23
CA LEU A 87 9.77 -4.63 8.47
C LEU A 87 9.61 -6.04 7.92
N LEU A 88 10.08 -6.27 6.69
CA LEU A 88 9.86 -7.51 5.95
C LEU A 88 11.12 -8.39 5.95
N PRO A 89 10.97 -9.72 5.92
CA PRO A 89 12.11 -10.65 5.85
C PRO A 89 12.72 -10.74 4.45
N CYS A 90 12.07 -10.16 3.44
CA CYS A 90 12.48 -10.16 2.04
C CYS A 90 12.21 -8.79 1.41
N ARG A 91 12.92 -8.50 0.32
CA ARG A 91 12.68 -7.32 -0.49
C ARG A 91 11.52 -7.55 -1.44
N VAL A 92 10.58 -6.62 -1.54
CA VAL A 92 9.61 -6.59 -2.65
C VAL A 92 10.27 -5.95 -3.86
N GLU A 93 10.45 -6.72 -4.92
CA GLU A 93 11.07 -6.27 -6.17
C GLU A 93 10.02 -5.64 -7.10
N SER A 94 8.89 -6.33 -7.30
CA SER A 94 7.83 -5.92 -8.21
C SER A 94 6.49 -6.56 -7.88
N LEU A 95 5.42 -6.09 -8.54
CA LEU A 95 4.11 -6.72 -8.55
C LEU A 95 3.78 -7.25 -9.94
N ALA A 96 3.16 -8.44 -10.00
CA ALA A 96 2.61 -9.00 -11.22
C ALA A 96 1.07 -8.90 -11.18
N LEU A 97 0.50 -8.16 -12.14
CA LEU A 97 -0.95 -8.07 -12.37
C LEU A 97 -1.32 -8.83 -13.64
N THR A 98 -2.19 -9.83 -13.52
CA THR A 98 -2.54 -10.79 -14.57
C THR A 98 -4.04 -11.08 -14.59
N GLY A 99 -4.51 -11.81 -15.61
CA GLY A 99 -5.93 -12.19 -15.76
C GLY A 99 -6.81 -11.17 -16.50
N ILE A 100 -6.29 -9.96 -16.74
CA ILE A 100 -7.00 -8.88 -17.43
C ILE A 100 -6.89 -9.05 -18.95
N LYS A 101 -8.02 -8.99 -19.65
CA LYS A 101 -8.12 -8.98 -21.12
C LYS A 101 -7.99 -7.55 -21.66
N ASP A 102 -7.68 -7.42 -22.95
CA ASP A 102 -7.58 -6.12 -23.61
C ASP A 102 -8.95 -5.40 -23.77
N ALA A 103 -10.05 -6.17 -23.75
CA ALA A 103 -11.39 -5.64 -23.93
C ALA A 103 -12.46 -6.46 -23.19
N TYR A 104 -13.48 -5.75 -22.71
CA TYR A 104 -14.68 -6.28 -22.06
C TYR A 104 -15.92 -5.56 -22.59
N ASP A 105 -17.03 -6.26 -22.66
CA ASP A 105 -18.34 -5.63 -22.89
C ASP A 105 -18.90 -5.10 -21.56
N GLN A 106 -19.74 -4.06 -21.62
CA GLN A 106 -20.56 -3.65 -20.49
C GLN A 106 -21.31 -4.86 -19.90
N GLY A 107 -21.38 -4.96 -18.57
CA GLY A 107 -21.96 -6.12 -17.89
C GLY A 107 -21.01 -7.31 -17.68
N ALA A 108 -19.84 -7.32 -18.31
CA ALA A 108 -18.89 -8.44 -18.18
C ALA A 108 -18.12 -8.38 -16.85
N ALA A 109 -17.75 -9.57 -16.35
CA ALA A 109 -16.83 -9.71 -15.23
C ALA A 109 -15.38 -9.44 -15.68
N VAL A 110 -14.66 -8.67 -14.87
CA VAL A 110 -13.23 -8.38 -15.02
C VAL A 110 -12.49 -9.10 -13.91
N ASP A 111 -11.97 -10.30 -14.22
CA ASP A 111 -11.12 -11.08 -13.34
C ASP A 111 -9.67 -10.58 -13.36
N TYR A 112 -9.01 -10.63 -12.20
CA TYR A 112 -7.60 -10.30 -12.09
C TYR A 112 -6.93 -11.01 -10.91
N ALA A 113 -5.62 -11.20 -11.04
CA ALA A 113 -4.76 -11.78 -10.02
C ALA A 113 -3.54 -10.90 -9.79
N VAL A 114 -3.16 -10.74 -8.52
CA VAL A 114 -2.01 -9.96 -8.08
C VAL A 114 -1.04 -10.86 -7.32
N GLU A 115 0.25 -10.77 -7.64
CA GLU A 115 1.32 -11.45 -6.93
C GLU A 115 2.48 -10.49 -6.63
N SER A 116 2.96 -10.53 -5.38
CA SER A 116 4.20 -9.89 -4.94
C SER A 116 5.39 -10.75 -5.34
N LYS A 117 6.39 -10.16 -6.00
CA LYS A 117 7.65 -10.81 -6.35
C LYS A 117 8.73 -10.34 -5.38
N THR A 118 9.33 -11.29 -4.67
CA THR A 118 10.23 -11.00 -3.55
C THR A 118 11.61 -11.62 -3.72
N LEU A 119 12.62 -11.02 -3.08
CA LEU A 119 13.99 -11.52 -3.02
C LEU A 119 14.53 -11.48 -1.58
N PRO A 120 14.93 -12.62 -0.98
CA PRO A 120 14.64 -13.98 -1.46
C PRO A 120 13.13 -14.21 -1.60
N GLN A 121 12.74 -15.19 -2.41
CA GLN A 121 11.34 -15.57 -2.57
C GLN A 121 10.77 -15.96 -1.20
N ALA A 122 9.69 -15.32 -0.79
CA ALA A 122 9.02 -15.58 0.47
C ALA A 122 7.49 -15.46 0.32
N GLU A 123 6.77 -16.40 0.94
CA GLU A 123 5.32 -16.34 1.09
C GLU A 123 4.98 -15.57 2.37
N ILE A 124 4.84 -14.25 2.27
CA ILE A 124 4.48 -13.39 3.40
C ILE A 124 3.13 -12.70 3.15
N PRO A 125 2.38 -12.31 4.19
CA PRO A 125 1.17 -11.53 4.03
C PRO A 125 1.43 -10.17 3.40
N HIS A 126 0.58 -9.77 2.46
CA HIS A 126 0.52 -8.43 1.88
C HIS A 126 -0.92 -7.92 1.87
N VAL A 127 -1.06 -6.59 1.75
CA VAL A 127 -2.32 -5.96 1.38
C VAL A 127 -2.11 -5.22 0.09
N PHE A 128 -2.87 -5.57 -0.94
CA PHE A 128 -2.87 -4.86 -2.21
C PHE A 128 -4.05 -3.89 -2.27
N ARG A 129 -3.77 -2.60 -2.41
CA ARG A 129 -4.78 -1.58 -2.70
C ARG A 129 -5.00 -1.54 -4.21
N VAL A 130 -6.23 -1.83 -4.62
CA VAL A 130 -6.67 -1.79 -6.01
C VAL A 130 -7.48 -0.54 -6.23
N GLU A 131 -7.16 0.19 -7.28
CA GLU A 131 -7.89 1.35 -7.77
C GLU A 131 -8.23 1.15 -9.24
N VAL A 132 -9.43 1.57 -9.63
CA VAL A 132 -9.89 1.49 -11.02
C VAL A 132 -10.22 2.90 -11.49
N THR A 133 -9.69 3.29 -12.64
CA THR A 133 -9.88 4.62 -13.24
C THR A 133 -10.70 4.49 -14.52
N LYS A 134 -11.70 5.37 -14.64
CA LYS A 134 -12.55 5.53 -15.81
C LYS A 134 -11.83 6.24 -16.96
N PRO A 135 -12.41 6.26 -18.17
CA PRO A 135 -11.83 6.96 -19.32
C PRO A 135 -11.67 8.47 -19.14
N ASP A 136 -12.47 9.09 -18.28
CA ASP A 136 -12.38 10.51 -17.93
C ASP A 136 -11.25 10.83 -16.93
N GLY A 137 -10.58 9.80 -16.40
CA GLY A 137 -9.51 9.95 -15.40
C GLY A 137 -9.99 9.92 -13.96
N GLU A 138 -11.30 9.81 -13.71
CA GLU A 138 -11.84 9.68 -12.36
C GLU A 138 -11.70 8.26 -11.82
N MET A 139 -11.37 8.13 -10.54
CA MET A 139 -11.40 6.84 -9.86
C MET A 139 -12.84 6.39 -9.64
N ASP A 140 -13.13 5.12 -9.94
CA ASP A 140 -14.37 4.49 -9.52
C ASP A 140 -14.20 3.81 -8.15
N PRO A 141 -14.73 4.39 -7.06
CA PRO A 141 -14.61 3.78 -5.74
C PRO A 141 -15.39 2.47 -5.62
N LEU A 142 -16.34 2.17 -6.51
CA LEU A 142 -17.13 0.93 -6.47
C LEU A 142 -16.31 -0.30 -6.89
N TYR A 143 -15.26 -0.09 -7.70
CA TYR A 143 -14.37 -1.16 -8.17
C TYR A 143 -13.03 -1.17 -7.43
N GLY A 144 -12.73 -0.13 -6.65
CA GLY A 144 -11.58 -0.09 -5.75
C GLY A 144 -11.77 -0.98 -4.51
N ARG A 145 -10.71 -1.63 -4.06
CA ARG A 145 -10.74 -2.50 -2.86
C ARG A 145 -9.34 -2.80 -2.33
N ASN A 146 -9.28 -3.19 -1.05
CA ASN A 146 -8.10 -3.81 -0.49
C ASN A 146 -8.21 -5.34 -0.60
N LEU A 147 -7.13 -5.99 -1.05
CA LEU A 147 -7.01 -7.44 -1.11
C LEU A 147 -6.02 -7.90 -0.04
N HIS A 148 -6.48 -8.73 0.89
CA HIS A 148 -5.58 -9.45 1.77
C HIS A 148 -4.97 -10.63 1.00
N ALA A 149 -3.65 -10.63 0.86
CA ALA A 149 -2.86 -11.61 0.15
C ALA A 149 -1.97 -12.38 1.14
N ALA A 150 -2.56 -13.33 1.86
CA ALA A 150 -1.91 -14.02 3.01
C ALA A 150 -0.57 -14.71 2.68
N LYS A 151 -0.30 -14.98 1.40
CA LYS A 151 0.94 -15.57 0.88
C LYS A 151 1.54 -14.77 -0.28
N GLY A 152 1.32 -13.46 -0.29
CA GLY A 152 1.76 -12.57 -1.36
C GLY A 152 1.02 -12.75 -2.69
N LYS A 153 -0.12 -13.44 -2.68
CA LYS A 153 -0.99 -13.67 -3.83
C LYS A 153 -2.45 -13.43 -3.46
N ALA A 154 -3.19 -12.79 -4.36
CA ALA A 154 -4.64 -12.62 -4.26
C ALA A 154 -5.30 -12.65 -5.63
N GLN A 155 -6.57 -13.07 -5.67
CA GLN A 155 -7.42 -13.04 -6.86
C GLN A 155 -8.71 -12.30 -6.52
N ALA A 156 -9.26 -11.62 -7.52
CA ALA A 156 -10.46 -10.82 -7.38
C ALA A 156 -11.14 -10.62 -8.72
N ALA A 157 -12.40 -10.17 -8.65
CA ALA A 157 -13.16 -9.72 -9.79
C ALA A 157 -14.05 -8.55 -9.39
N PHE A 158 -14.46 -7.78 -10.38
CA PHE A 158 -15.62 -6.90 -10.33
C PHE A 158 -16.43 -7.07 -11.61
N THR A 159 -17.68 -6.65 -11.60
CA THR A 159 -18.56 -6.70 -12.76
C THR A 159 -18.80 -5.29 -13.25
N LEU A 160 -18.49 -5.04 -14.52
CA LEU A 160 -18.83 -3.77 -15.17
C LEU A 160 -20.35 -3.58 -15.15
N ALA A 161 -20.81 -2.38 -14.88
CA ALA A 161 -22.22 -2.05 -14.97
C ALA A 161 -22.67 -2.05 -16.45
N LEU A 162 -23.96 -2.32 -16.67
CA LEU A 162 -24.54 -2.31 -18.02
C LEU A 162 -24.46 -0.92 -18.69
N ASN A 163 -24.33 0.13 -17.89
CA ASN A 163 -24.22 1.52 -18.33
C ASN A 163 -22.83 2.13 -18.10
N ASP A 164 -21.81 1.33 -17.79
CA ASP A 164 -20.45 1.85 -17.59
C ASP A 164 -19.93 2.56 -18.85
N VAL A 165 -19.19 3.65 -18.65
CA VAL A 165 -18.69 4.47 -19.75
C VAL A 165 -17.77 3.63 -20.65
N VAL A 166 -18.03 3.65 -21.96
CA VAL A 166 -17.16 2.99 -22.94
C VAL A 166 -15.85 3.74 -23.12
N GLY A 167 -14.77 3.03 -23.39
CA GLY A 167 -13.45 3.62 -23.58
C GLY A 167 -12.35 2.89 -22.82
N ASN A 168 -11.24 3.56 -22.60
CA ASN A 168 -10.07 2.96 -21.96
C ASN A 168 -10.14 3.16 -20.44
N TRP A 169 -10.16 2.04 -19.73
CA TRP A 169 -10.12 1.97 -18.28
C TRP A 169 -8.74 1.51 -17.82
N LYS A 170 -8.43 1.74 -16.55
CA LYS A 170 -7.17 1.33 -15.93
C LYS A 170 -7.40 0.68 -14.57
N ILE A 171 -6.74 -0.44 -14.31
CA ILE A 171 -6.60 -1.02 -12.96
C ILE A 171 -5.18 -0.76 -12.49
N ALA A 172 -5.04 -0.05 -11.38
CA ALA A 172 -3.78 0.17 -10.69
C ALA A 172 -3.78 -0.59 -9.37
N VAL A 173 -2.63 -1.18 -9.02
CA VAL A 173 -2.45 -1.92 -7.78
C VAL A 173 -1.20 -1.44 -7.09
N ALA A 174 -1.30 -1.18 -5.79
CA ALA A 174 -0.18 -0.87 -4.91
C ALA A 174 -0.09 -1.90 -3.78
N ASP A 175 1.11 -2.42 -3.52
CA ASP A 175 1.39 -3.14 -2.27
C ASP A 175 1.58 -2.11 -1.16
N VAL A 176 0.65 -2.10 -0.21
CA VAL A 176 0.59 -1.10 0.85
C VAL A 176 1.88 -1.10 1.68
N ALA A 177 2.48 -2.27 1.92
CA ALA A 177 3.66 -2.35 2.77
C ALA A 177 4.89 -1.74 2.10
N SER A 178 5.09 -2.00 0.80
CA SER A 178 6.32 -1.63 0.08
C SER A 178 6.21 -0.38 -0.78
N GLY A 179 4.98 0.07 -1.09
CA GLY A 179 4.70 1.15 -2.03
C GLY A 179 4.92 0.77 -3.50
N LYS A 180 5.26 -0.49 -3.81
CA LYS A 180 5.43 -0.95 -5.19
C LYS A 180 4.08 -0.95 -5.90
N THR A 181 4.09 -0.51 -7.17
CA THR A 181 2.88 -0.40 -7.98
C THR A 181 3.01 -1.18 -9.28
N THR A 182 1.87 -1.53 -9.85
CA THR A 182 1.71 -2.03 -11.21
C THR A 182 0.34 -1.62 -11.74
N GLU A 183 0.19 -1.50 -13.05
CA GLU A 183 -1.09 -1.14 -13.66
C GLU A 183 -1.30 -1.86 -14.99
N ARG A 184 -2.58 -1.98 -15.37
CA ARG A 184 -3.02 -2.51 -16.66
C ARG A 184 -4.21 -1.72 -17.16
N SER A 185 -4.21 -1.42 -18.45
CA SER A 185 -5.34 -0.82 -19.13
C SER A 185 -6.15 -1.87 -19.89
N PHE A 186 -7.45 -1.65 -19.99
CA PHE A 186 -8.37 -2.45 -20.80
C PHE A 186 -9.45 -1.55 -21.39
N SER A 187 -10.10 -1.99 -22.47
CA SER A 187 -11.20 -1.26 -23.08
C SER A 187 -12.57 -1.80 -22.64
N VAL A 188 -13.51 -0.90 -22.38
CA VAL A 188 -14.93 -1.23 -22.19
C VAL A 188 -15.68 -0.87 -23.46
N LYS A 189 -16.43 -1.83 -24.00
CA LYS A 189 -17.22 -1.71 -25.23
C LYS A 189 -18.70 -1.79 -24.90
N LYS A 190 -19.54 -1.19 -25.76
CA LYS A 190 -20.98 -1.36 -25.63
C LYS A 190 -21.31 -2.85 -25.73
N ARG A 191 -22.17 -3.34 -24.83
CA ARG A 191 -22.77 -4.66 -25.03
C ARG A 191 -23.52 -4.62 -26.35
N THR A 192 -23.15 -5.49 -27.28
CA THR A 192 -23.92 -5.66 -28.51
C THR A 192 -24.93 -6.74 -28.19
N ASP A 193 -26.21 -6.39 -28.07
CA ASP A 193 -27.25 -7.41 -27.92
C ASP A 193 -27.19 -8.27 -29.19
N ALA A 194 -26.80 -9.54 -29.04
CA ALA A 194 -27.06 -10.52 -30.08
C ALA A 194 -28.58 -10.54 -30.27
N GLY A 195 -29.01 -10.14 -31.47
CA GLY A 195 -30.35 -9.64 -31.75
C GLY A 195 -31.48 -10.38 -31.04
N GLU A 196 -32.42 -9.62 -30.51
CA GLU A 196 -33.79 -10.07 -30.28
C GLU A 196 -34.37 -10.52 -31.62
N GLY A 197 -34.14 -11.79 -31.95
CA GLY A 197 -34.98 -12.52 -32.87
C GLY A 197 -36.27 -12.86 -32.16
N ARG A 198 -37.24 -11.94 -32.17
CA ARG A 198 -38.68 -12.22 -32.33
C ARG A 198 -39.52 -10.96 -32.41
#